data_AF-A0A6M2E237-F1
#
_entry.id   AF-A0A6M2E237-F1
#
_cell.length_a   1.000
_cell.length_b   1.000
_cell.length_c   1.000
_cell.angle_alpha   90.00
_cell.angle_beta   90.00
_cell.angle_gamma   90.00
#
_symmetry.space_group_name_H-M   'P 1'
#
loop_
_entity.id
_entity.type
_entity.pdbx_description
1 polymer ?
#
loop_
_entity_poly.entity_id
_entity_poly.type
_entity_poly.pdbx_seq_one_letter_code
_entity_poly.pdbx_strand_id
1 'polypeptide(L)'
;HLNMAASPKAGTSRAQIDDGVVQLDENNEKGIRQSQEGSPIQTPTFKAKTIQELMKMNFEHEKTRISADALKMLTELFRMMTVETVLRATEQAKIQCDTHVSNEHLEKVLPQLMFDFP
;
A
#
# COMPACT_ATOMS: atom_id res chain seq x y z
N HIS A 1 44.20 -42.94 -30.38
CA HIS A 1 44.53 -41.87 -29.41
C HIS A 1 43.34 -41.75 -28.47
N LEU A 2 43.20 -42.42 -27.32
CA LEU A 2 44.10 -42.66 -26.17
C LEU A 2 44.69 -41.39 -25.54
N ASN A 3 44.01 -40.89 -24.49
CA ASN A 3 44.49 -40.52 -23.14
C ASN A 3 43.43 -39.58 -22.50
N MET A 4 42.74 -39.91 -21.42
CA MET A 4 43.11 -40.34 -20.05
C MET A 4 43.51 -39.16 -19.13
N ALA A 5 42.64 -38.95 -18.13
CA ALA A 5 42.85 -38.50 -16.74
C ALA A 5 43.37 -37.08 -16.42
N ALA A 6 42.60 -36.33 -15.61
CA ALA A 6 42.86 -36.15 -14.17
C ALA A 6 41.93 -35.08 -13.52
N SER A 7 41.18 -35.45 -12.48
CA SER A 7 40.81 -34.56 -11.36
C SER A 7 41.86 -34.74 -10.24
N PRO A 8 41.73 -34.23 -8.99
CA PRO A 8 41.09 -33.03 -8.42
C PRO A 8 42.09 -32.20 -7.55
N LYS A 9 41.76 -31.00 -7.05
CA LYS A 9 42.30 -30.51 -5.75
C LYS A 9 41.31 -29.59 -5.02
N ALA A 10 40.87 -30.06 -3.86
CA ALA A 10 40.30 -29.26 -2.78
C ALA A 10 41.41 -28.40 -2.15
N GLY A 11 41.06 -27.16 -1.76
CA GLY A 11 41.96 -26.23 -1.09
C GLY A 11 41.15 -25.31 -0.17
N THR A 12 41.24 -25.61 1.11
CA THR A 12 40.64 -24.95 2.26
C THR A 12 41.19 -23.53 2.48
N SER A 13 40.42 -22.74 3.25
CA SER A 13 40.87 -21.75 4.23
C SER A 13 40.92 -20.26 3.88
N ARG A 14 40.11 -19.56 4.70
CA ARG A 14 40.45 -18.43 5.58
C ARG A 14 39.90 -17.07 5.16
N ALA A 15 38.94 -16.64 5.97
CA ALA A 15 38.60 -15.25 6.20
C ALA A 15 39.88 -14.42 6.40
N GLN A 16 39.98 -13.34 5.65
CA GLN A 16 40.85 -12.22 5.96
C GLN A 16 39.95 -11.01 6.13
N ILE A 17 39.90 -10.52 7.37
CA ILE A 17 39.41 -9.20 7.72
C ILE A 17 40.55 -8.27 7.36
N ASP A 18 40.34 -7.38 6.39
CA ASP A 18 41.31 -6.36 6.00
C ASP A 18 40.78 -5.00 6.45
N ASP A 19 41.31 -4.54 7.58
CA ASP A 19 41.23 -3.16 8.04
C ASP A 19 42.22 -2.33 7.21
N GLY A 20 41.73 -1.58 6.23
CA GLY A 20 42.56 -0.78 5.33
C GLY A 20 41.86 0.47 4.83
N VAL A 21 42.06 1.58 5.55
CA VAL A 21 42.09 2.99 5.12
C VAL A 21 41.26 3.36 3.88
N VAL A 22 40.14 4.05 4.10
CA VAL A 22 39.38 4.72 3.03
C VAL A 22 40.16 5.96 2.59
N GLN A 23 40.74 5.90 1.40
CA GLN A 23 41.39 7.03 0.73
C GLN A 23 40.32 7.85 0.01
N LEU A 24 40.19 9.12 0.37
CA LEU A 24 39.26 10.07 -0.23
C LEU A 24 39.89 10.65 -1.51
N ASP A 25 39.47 10.14 -2.67
CA ASP A 25 39.79 10.76 -3.95
C ASP A 25 38.64 11.69 -4.36
N GLU A 26 38.91 12.99 -4.27
CA GLU A 26 38.12 14.07 -4.86
C GLU A 26 38.29 14.08 -6.39
N ASN A 27 37.21 14.42 -7.10
CA ASN A 27 37.10 14.69 -8.55
C ASN A 27 36.67 13.52 -9.46
N ASN A 28 35.36 13.28 -9.53
CA ASN A 28 34.69 13.03 -10.81
C ASN A 28 33.22 13.49 -10.76
N GLU A 29 32.99 14.78 -11.01
CA GLU A 29 31.68 15.31 -11.35
C GLU A 29 31.24 14.78 -12.71
N LYS A 30 30.18 13.96 -12.73
CA LYS A 30 29.06 13.92 -13.70
C LYS A 30 28.39 12.54 -13.66
N GLY A 31 27.62 12.33 -12.61
CA GLY A 31 26.56 11.32 -12.60
C GLY A 31 25.28 12.05 -12.24
N ILE A 32 24.44 12.33 -13.24
CA ILE A 32 23.07 12.82 -13.06
C ILE A 32 22.36 11.79 -12.17
N ARG A 33 22.30 12.07 -10.87
CA ARG A 33 21.41 11.36 -9.97
C ARG A 33 20.02 11.83 -10.37
N GLN A 34 19.38 11.06 -11.24
CA GLN A 34 17.94 11.16 -11.43
C GLN A 34 17.34 11.01 -10.03
N SER A 35 16.90 12.13 -9.46
CA SER A 35 15.96 12.13 -8.36
C SER A 35 14.83 11.20 -8.80
N GLN A 36 14.74 10.02 -8.21
CA GLN A 36 13.52 9.25 -8.25
C GLN A 36 12.49 10.14 -7.53
N GLU A 37 11.80 10.98 -8.29
CA GLU A 37 10.50 11.48 -7.89
C GLU A 37 9.68 10.23 -7.63
N GLY A 38 9.49 9.93 -6.33
CA GLY A 38 8.61 8.85 -5.92
C GLY A 38 7.31 9.06 -6.66
N SER A 39 6.92 8.06 -7.47
CA SER A 39 5.62 8.07 -8.13
C SER A 39 4.59 8.50 -7.09
N PRO A 40 3.74 9.50 -7.37
CA PRO A 40 2.76 9.94 -6.39
C PRO A 40 2.03 8.71 -5.87
N ILE A 41 2.06 8.49 -4.55
CA ILE A 41 1.38 7.36 -3.92
C ILE A 41 -0.11 7.56 -4.22
N GLN A 42 -0.58 6.92 -5.28
CA GLN A 42 -1.97 6.96 -5.66
C GLN A 42 -2.72 6.09 -4.65
N THR A 43 -3.36 6.74 -3.70
CA THR A 43 -4.25 6.04 -2.77
C THR A 43 -5.45 5.54 -3.56
N PRO A 44 -5.77 4.23 -3.52
CA PRO A 44 -6.95 3.71 -4.20
C PRO A 44 -8.20 4.47 -3.77
N THR A 45 -9.04 4.86 -4.73
CA THR A 45 -10.29 5.60 -4.48
C THR A 45 -11.39 5.18 -5.45
N PHE A 46 -12.61 5.61 -5.18
CA PHE A 46 -13.76 5.32 -6.04
C PHE A 46 -13.73 6.17 -7.31
N LYS A 47 -14.22 5.62 -8.43
CA LYS A 47 -14.48 6.42 -9.62
C LYS A 47 -15.63 7.38 -9.33
N ALA A 48 -15.42 8.68 -9.54
CA ALA A 48 -16.46 9.70 -9.31
C ALA A 48 -17.79 9.37 -10.03
N LYS A 49 -17.74 8.82 -11.25
CA LYS A 49 -18.94 8.38 -11.98
C LYS A 49 -19.74 7.30 -11.23
N THR A 50 -19.06 6.36 -10.56
CA THR A 50 -19.73 5.32 -9.76
C THR A 50 -20.46 5.93 -8.58
N ILE A 51 -19.82 6.86 -7.86
CA ILE A 51 -20.45 7.59 -6.76
C ILE A 51 -21.63 8.41 -7.27
N GLN A 52 -21.49 9.06 -8.42
CA GLN A 52 -22.57 9.84 -9.02
C GLN A 52 -23.80 8.99 -9.32
N GLU A 53 -23.62 7.81 -9.94
CA GLU A 53 -24.73 6.91 -10.22
C GLU A 53 -25.32 6.32 -8.91
N LEU A 54 -24.49 5.97 -7.93
CA LEU A 54 -24.95 5.49 -6.62
C LEU A 54 -25.86 6.51 -5.92
N MET A 55 -25.50 7.79 -5.97
CA MET A 55 -26.32 8.85 -5.39
C MET A 55 -27.64 9.05 -6.17
N LYS A 56 -27.58 9.02 -7.51
CA LYS A 56 -28.78 9.17 -8.35
C LYS A 56 -29.83 8.08 -8.11
N MET A 57 -29.40 6.85 -7.79
CA MET A 57 -30.31 5.74 -7.48
C MET A 57 -31.24 6.05 -6.28
N ASN A 58 -30.84 6.94 -5.38
CA ASN A 58 -31.54 7.21 -4.13
C ASN A 58 -32.19 8.61 -4.08
N PHE A 59 -32.12 9.39 -5.16
CA PHE A 59 -32.78 10.70 -5.19
C PHE A 59 -34.29 10.58 -5.35
N GLU A 60 -35.03 11.23 -4.45
CA GLU A 60 -36.50 11.30 -4.50
C GLU A 60 -37.03 12.14 -5.69
N HIS A 61 -36.18 13.01 -6.24
CA HIS A 61 -36.56 13.92 -7.32
C HIS A 61 -35.62 13.78 -8.52
N GLU A 62 -36.20 13.57 -9.70
CA GLU A 62 -35.46 13.38 -10.96
C GLU A 62 -34.56 14.58 -11.34
N LYS A 63 -34.93 15.78 -10.88
CA LYS A 63 -34.17 17.01 -11.17
C LYS A 63 -33.01 17.26 -10.20
N THR A 64 -32.84 16.45 -9.17
CA THR A 64 -31.71 16.60 -8.23
C THR A 64 -30.39 16.43 -8.97
N ARG A 65 -29.43 17.32 -8.70
CA ARG A 65 -28.10 17.33 -9.30
C ARG A 65 -27.04 17.49 -8.21
N ILE A 66 -25.86 16.93 -8.46
CA ILE A 66 -24.69 17.04 -7.59
C ILE A 66 -23.67 17.90 -8.32
N SER A 67 -23.12 18.91 -7.65
CA SER A 67 -22.03 19.72 -8.20
C SER A 67 -20.75 18.89 -8.32
N ALA A 68 -19.83 19.32 -9.19
CA ALA A 68 -18.55 18.62 -9.37
C ALA A 68 -17.74 18.53 -8.07
N ASP A 69 -17.75 19.59 -7.25
CA ASP A 69 -17.00 19.62 -6.00
C ASP A 69 -17.65 18.76 -4.90
N ALA A 70 -18.99 18.79 -4.79
CA ALA A 70 -19.69 17.87 -3.90
C ALA A 70 -19.44 16.41 -4.27
N LEU A 71 -19.36 16.10 -5.58
CA LEU A 71 -19.03 14.74 -6.04
C LEU A 71 -17.61 14.31 -5.65
N LYS A 72 -16.62 15.21 -5.72
CA LYS A 72 -15.25 14.93 -5.23
C LYS A 72 -15.25 14.67 -3.72
N MET A 73 -15.97 15.49 -2.95
CA MET A 73 -16.08 15.32 -1.50
C MET A 73 -16.73 13.98 -1.13
N LEU A 74 -17.83 13.62 -1.80
CA LEU A 74 -18.47 12.32 -1.61
C LEU A 74 -17.52 11.17 -1.94
N THR A 75 -16.75 11.29 -3.02
CA THR A 75 -15.76 10.26 -3.39
C THR A 75 -14.75 10.01 -2.27
N GLU A 76 -14.26 11.07 -1.63
CA GLU A 76 -13.36 10.96 -0.47
C GLU A 76 -14.07 10.49 0.80
N LEU A 77 -15.32 10.89 1.02
CA LEU A 77 -16.12 10.41 2.15
C LEU A 77 -16.31 8.88 2.09
N PHE A 78 -16.72 8.34 0.94
CA PHE A 78 -16.87 6.89 0.74
C PHE A 78 -15.54 6.16 0.94
N ARG A 79 -14.43 6.73 0.45
CA ARG A 79 -13.10 6.17 0.67
C ARG A 79 -12.75 6.15 2.16
N MET A 80 -12.98 7.24 2.88
CA MET A 80 -12.69 7.34 4.31
C MET A 80 -13.53 6.35 5.12
N MET A 81 -14.83 6.26 4.84
CA MET A 81 -15.72 5.26 5.45
C MET A 81 -15.19 3.83 5.26
N THR A 82 -14.73 3.51 4.06
CA THR A 82 -14.18 2.18 3.74
C THR A 82 -12.90 1.91 4.52
N VAL A 83 -11.98 2.87 4.57
CA VAL A 83 -10.72 2.75 5.32
C VAL A 83 -10.97 2.60 6.81
N GLU A 84 -11.84 3.42 7.39
CA GLU A 84 -12.24 3.35 8.80
C GLU A 84 -12.87 2.00 9.15
N THR A 85 -13.75 1.49 8.28
CA THR A 85 -14.38 0.18 8.44
C THR A 85 -13.32 -0.93 8.51
N VAL A 86 -12.38 -0.94 7.56
CA VAL A 86 -11.31 -1.94 7.51
C VAL A 86 -10.38 -1.82 8.72
N LEU A 87 -10.01 -0.61 9.11
CA LEU A 87 -9.13 -0.36 10.25
C LEU A 87 -9.75 -0.89 11.55
N ARG A 88 -11.02 -0.56 11.80
CA ARG A 88 -11.73 -1.01 13.01
C ARG A 88 -11.94 -2.52 13.03
N ALA A 89 -12.35 -3.12 11.91
CA ALA A 89 -12.51 -4.57 11.82
C ALA A 89 -11.16 -5.30 12.00
N THR A 90 -10.06 -4.73 11.49
CA THR A 90 -8.70 -5.24 11.70
C THR A 90 -8.30 -5.15 13.17
N GLU A 91 -8.54 -4.03 13.82
CA GLU A 91 -8.23 -3.86 15.24
C GLU A 91 -9.05 -4.81 16.11
N GLN A 92 -10.33 -5.01 15.75
CA GLN A 92 -11.20 -5.96 16.42
C GLN A 92 -10.70 -7.41 16.30
N ALA A 93 -10.14 -7.80 15.15
CA ALA A 93 -9.51 -9.11 14.95
C ALA A 93 -8.25 -9.27 15.81
N LYS A 94 -7.39 -8.24 15.87
CA LYS A 94 -6.18 -8.26 16.71
C LYS A 94 -6.50 -8.41 18.19
N ILE A 95 -7.54 -7.72 18.68
CA ILE A 95 -8.02 -7.84 20.06
C ILE A 95 -8.45 -9.29 20.36
N GLN A 96 -8.96 -10.00 19.37
CA GLN A 96 -9.37 -11.41 19.47
C GLN A 96 -8.24 -12.40 19.14
N CYS A 97 -7.01 -11.90 18.91
CA CYS A 97 -5.84 -12.69 18.52
C CYS A 97 -6.04 -13.51 17.23
N ASP A 98 -6.93 -13.06 16.35
CA ASP A 98 -7.18 -13.70 15.07
C ASP A 98 -6.19 -13.23 14.00
N THR A 99 -5.85 -14.14 13.09
CA THR A 99 -4.91 -13.89 12.00
C THR A 99 -5.56 -13.22 10.78
N HIS A 100 -6.89 -13.25 10.69
CA HIS A 100 -7.66 -12.75 9.55
C HIS A 100 -8.91 -12.01 10.04
N VAL A 101 -9.35 -11.01 9.28
CA VAL A 101 -10.63 -10.34 9.54
C VAL A 101 -11.78 -11.22 9.05
N SER A 102 -12.71 -11.56 9.95
CA SER A 102 -13.95 -12.28 9.68
C SER A 102 -15.16 -11.33 9.73
N ASN A 103 -16.33 -11.82 9.31
CA ASN A 103 -17.57 -11.05 9.41
C ASN A 103 -17.93 -10.71 10.86
N GLU A 104 -17.59 -11.56 11.82
CA GLU A 104 -17.86 -11.33 13.24
C GLU A 104 -17.15 -10.07 13.76
N HIS A 105 -15.93 -9.80 13.28
CA HIS A 105 -15.20 -8.57 13.62
C HIS A 105 -15.90 -7.33 13.07
N LEU A 106 -16.42 -7.41 11.83
CA LEU A 106 -17.15 -6.32 11.21
C LEU A 106 -18.47 -6.05 11.96
N GLU A 107 -19.22 -7.09 12.28
CA GLU A 107 -20.50 -6.98 13.00
C GLU A 107 -20.33 -6.32 14.37
N LYS A 108 -19.21 -6.59 15.07
CA LYS A 108 -18.88 -5.98 16.35
C LYS A 108 -18.61 -4.47 16.26
N VAL A 109 -17.99 -4.01 15.17
CA VAL A 109 -17.65 -2.57 15.01
C VAL A 109 -18.75 -1.78 14.30
N LEU A 110 -19.69 -2.46 13.63
CA LEU A 110 -20.75 -1.84 12.84
C LEU A 110 -21.62 -0.84 13.62
N PRO A 111 -22.04 -1.10 14.88
CA PRO A 111 -22.87 -0.13 15.61
C PRO A 111 -22.20 1.24 15.74
N GLN A 112 -20.93 1.27 16.17
CA GLN A 112 -20.20 2.53 16.30
C GLN A 112 -19.90 3.16 14.94
N LEU A 113 -19.57 2.34 13.93
CA LEU A 113 -19.36 2.83 12.58
C LEU A 113 -20.59 3.58 12.03
N MET A 114 -21.80 3.07 12.27
CA MET A 114 -23.03 3.75 11.85
C MET A 114 -23.32 5.03 12.62
N PHE A 115 -22.88 5.13 13.89
CA PHE A 115 -23.01 6.39 14.64
C PHE A 115 -22.04 7.48 14.17
N ASP A 116 -20.86 7.10 13.68
CA ASP A 116 -19.86 8.06 13.21
C ASP A 116 -20.18 8.59 11.80
N PHE A 117 -20.99 7.87 11.03
CA PHE A 117 -21.45 8.23 9.68
C PHE A 117 -22.99 8.20 9.60
N PRO A 118 -23.69 9.15 10.26
CA PRO A 118 -25.15 9.20 10.31
C PRO A 118 -25.80 9.67 9.01
#